data_AF-A0A813V2Q3-F1
#
_entry.id   AF-A0A813V2Q3-F1
#
_cell.length_a   1.000
_cell.length_b   1.000
_cell.length_c   1.000
_cell.angle_alpha   90.00
_cell.angle_beta   90.00
_cell.angle_gamma   90.00
#
_symmetry.space_group_name_H-M   'P 1'
#
loop_
_entity.id
_entity.type
_entity.pdbx_description
1 polymer ?
#
loop_
_entity_poly.entity_id
_entity_poly.type
_entity_poly.pdbx_seq_one_letter_code
_entity_poly.pdbx_strand_id
1 'polypeptide(L)'
;MDLYQHQYDFSVNQVVKKWRTLTANDSILLKQEFDTLRKMDEKRITIATNPINKSKNRYPLIYPYDEHFCRVSLKKKINNQTNDDSDYINASIIRCTLPDQITTASTSRIFYTAQGPTEQTIDDFIEMIVEQQITVIVMLSFSYDPLTCIYAQEHAAYFSEKVNVVIETKFYKIRTTAIIPAYRYIGRCLRIKSKLTGSVYNCEQYHYPNFIDKHIPIDCHSMIGLVMRLLESNNRNCRILVHCNAGIGRTGVFIALYYLIEAFQNRYILNVKQLVDTIRLYRANLVQTIEQYEYIYQCLAEVAIHPCDGRPLDKFIEYCNNLLPTARLKDSTIYYDFKNRTNSILPDTYLTTIMAQQHSNYNRNEIFVPYDHNRVILHSPSETMYINATKVTNIIRPTGTILTQEPMKSTLQPFFSMLLQEYKIFIVAVEQMEKSNYTESEFISQNQIKVDILTVNPSKNKFGDYYRSHKIKVKYSNIRESDVFIFEYTGEWTNDGTYVPKNLEQFVRFVDRSIYHQRNIDPTRFGLVVHDRDGGTKAAFYCIVQNLFDRLLIDGRVAIENFVTHICQQRINALISLEQYIALHQIVCIWHNLRHRGALECNC
;
A
#
# COMPACT_ATOMS: atom_id res chain seq x y z
N MET A 1 -16.35 19.44 -29.32
CA MET A 1 -15.14 18.90 -28.66
C MET A 1 -15.36 17.44 -28.24
N ASP A 2 -16.35 16.75 -28.81
CA ASP A 2 -16.95 15.57 -28.19
C ASP A 2 -16.54 14.22 -28.80
N LEU A 3 -15.84 14.22 -29.94
CA LEU A 3 -15.31 12.97 -30.53
C LEU A 3 -14.11 12.38 -29.75
N TYR A 4 -13.36 13.21 -29.02
CA TYR A 4 -12.18 12.78 -28.27
C TYR A 4 -12.49 12.23 -26.87
N GLN A 5 -13.64 12.59 -26.29
CA GLN A 5 -14.08 12.09 -24.97
C GLN A 5 -14.69 10.69 -25.09
N HIS A 6 -15.35 10.37 -26.22
CA HIS A 6 -15.92 9.06 -26.46
C HIS A 6 -14.90 7.92 -26.67
N GLN A 7 -13.70 8.22 -27.17
CA GLN A 7 -12.65 7.21 -27.36
C GLN A 7 -11.98 6.79 -26.03
N TYR A 8 -11.98 7.69 -25.04
CA TYR A 8 -11.48 7.48 -23.68
C TYR A 8 -12.33 6.44 -22.93
N ASP A 9 -13.65 6.63 -22.92
CA ASP A 9 -14.59 5.68 -22.32
C ASP A 9 -14.59 4.32 -23.05
N PHE A 10 -14.23 4.29 -24.33
CA PHE A 10 -14.28 3.06 -25.13
C PHE A 10 -13.20 2.05 -24.75
N SER A 11 -11.92 2.44 -24.67
CA SER A 11 -10.82 1.51 -24.33
C SER A 11 -10.89 1.00 -22.89
N VAL A 12 -11.33 1.87 -21.97
CA VAL A 12 -11.44 1.60 -20.54
C VAL A 12 -12.59 0.65 -20.24
N ASN A 13 -13.79 0.97 -20.76
CA ASN A 13 -14.93 0.07 -20.62
C ASN A 13 -14.69 -1.27 -21.32
N GLN A 14 -13.88 -1.31 -22.39
CA GLN A 14 -13.49 -2.56 -23.04
C GLN A 14 -12.61 -3.43 -22.16
N VAL A 15 -11.61 -2.89 -21.46
CA VAL A 15 -10.75 -3.68 -20.57
C VAL A 15 -11.55 -4.21 -19.39
N VAL A 16 -12.37 -3.37 -18.75
CA VAL A 16 -13.22 -3.79 -17.62
C VAL A 16 -14.27 -4.82 -18.07
N LYS A 17 -14.92 -4.59 -19.22
CA LYS A 17 -15.90 -5.54 -19.78
C LYS A 17 -15.22 -6.85 -20.17
N LYS A 18 -14.05 -6.79 -20.82
CA LYS A 18 -13.26 -7.98 -21.18
C LYS A 18 -12.85 -8.75 -19.93
N TRP A 19 -12.35 -8.06 -18.90
CA TRP A 19 -11.99 -8.70 -17.63
C TRP A 19 -13.19 -9.44 -17.03
N ARG A 20 -14.36 -8.78 -16.90
CA ARG A 20 -15.60 -9.41 -16.43
C ARG A 20 -16.02 -10.62 -17.27
N THR A 21 -15.87 -10.56 -18.59
CA THR A 21 -16.15 -11.71 -19.46
C THR A 21 -15.16 -12.84 -19.23
N LEU A 22 -13.88 -12.53 -19.05
CA LEU A 22 -12.82 -13.53 -18.88
C LEU A 22 -12.89 -14.25 -17.52
N THR A 23 -13.30 -13.55 -16.46
CA THR A 23 -13.42 -14.09 -15.11
C THR A 23 -14.78 -14.71 -14.79
N ALA A 24 -15.77 -14.54 -15.68
CA ALA A 24 -17.03 -15.29 -15.59
C ALA A 24 -16.79 -16.81 -15.69
N ASN A 25 -17.74 -17.59 -15.16
CA ASN A 25 -17.73 -19.07 -15.20
C ASN A 25 -16.39 -19.67 -14.76
N ASP A 26 -16.00 -19.42 -13.51
CA ASP A 26 -14.77 -19.93 -12.89
C ASP A 26 -13.48 -19.62 -13.69
N SER A 27 -13.45 -18.47 -14.38
CA SER A 27 -12.28 -17.98 -15.13
C SER A 27 -11.77 -18.92 -16.24
N ILE A 28 -12.62 -19.78 -16.80
CA ILE A 28 -12.26 -20.72 -17.88
C ILE A 28 -11.67 -19.98 -19.10
N LEU A 29 -12.28 -18.86 -19.50
CA LEU A 29 -11.83 -18.08 -20.66
C LEU A 29 -10.50 -17.39 -20.40
N LEU A 30 -10.29 -16.88 -19.18
CA LEU A 30 -9.00 -16.34 -18.76
C LEU A 30 -7.89 -17.41 -18.84
N LYS A 31 -8.19 -18.63 -18.39
CA LYS A 31 -7.27 -19.77 -18.44
C LYS A 31 -6.91 -20.13 -19.88
N GLN A 32 -7.90 -20.22 -20.76
CA GLN A 32 -7.68 -20.46 -22.19
C GLN A 32 -6.78 -19.38 -22.81
N GLU A 33 -7.06 -18.10 -22.55
CA GLU A 33 -6.25 -17.00 -23.08
C GLU A 33 -4.79 -17.10 -22.58
N PHE A 34 -4.59 -17.32 -21.29
CA PHE A 34 -3.27 -17.47 -20.67
C PHE A 34 -2.49 -18.67 -21.22
N ASP A 35 -3.17 -19.79 -21.47
CA ASP A 35 -2.53 -21.01 -21.98
C ASP A 35 -2.04 -20.84 -23.44
N THR A 36 -2.65 -19.93 -24.22
CA THR A 36 -2.20 -19.59 -25.58
C THR A 36 -0.96 -18.68 -25.64
N LEU A 37 -0.50 -18.13 -24.51
CA LEU A 37 0.72 -17.31 -24.48
C LEU A 37 1.94 -18.14 -24.85
N ARG A 38 2.90 -17.53 -25.56
CA ARG A 38 4.18 -18.16 -25.93
C ARG A 38 4.84 -18.82 -24.72
N LYS A 39 5.37 -20.02 -24.96
CA LYS A 39 6.13 -20.82 -24.00
C LYS A 39 7.63 -20.66 -24.25
N MET A 40 8.43 -21.27 -23.38
CA MET A 40 9.88 -21.23 -23.51
C MET A 40 10.36 -21.95 -24.78
N ASP A 41 11.33 -21.38 -25.48
CA ASP A 41 12.05 -22.04 -26.57
C ASP A 41 13.45 -22.47 -26.09
N GLU A 42 13.65 -23.77 -25.93
CA GLU A 42 14.89 -24.36 -25.42
C GLU A 42 16.08 -24.18 -26.37
N LYS A 43 15.84 -23.87 -27.65
CA LYS A 43 16.92 -23.65 -28.62
C LYS A 43 17.63 -22.31 -28.41
N ARG A 44 17.02 -21.39 -27.64
CA ARG A 44 17.48 -20.01 -27.46
C ARG A 44 18.20 -19.78 -26.13
N ILE A 45 18.63 -20.83 -25.42
CA ILE A 45 19.22 -20.76 -24.06
C ILE A 45 20.61 -21.43 -23.98
N THR A 46 21.32 -21.51 -25.10
CA THR A 46 22.61 -22.21 -25.24
C THR A 46 23.72 -21.59 -24.40
N ILE A 47 23.75 -20.26 -24.24
CA ILE A 47 24.80 -19.59 -23.45
C ILE A 47 24.60 -19.84 -21.96
N ALA A 48 23.35 -19.79 -21.49
CA ALA A 48 23.00 -20.02 -20.10
C ALA A 48 23.20 -21.47 -19.66
N THR A 49 23.09 -22.43 -20.59
CA THR A 49 23.25 -23.86 -20.33
C THR A 49 24.70 -24.35 -20.43
N ASN A 50 25.62 -23.52 -20.91
CA ASN A 50 27.05 -23.82 -20.92
C ASN A 50 27.54 -24.19 -19.50
N PRO A 51 28.32 -25.28 -19.33
CA PRO A 51 28.84 -25.71 -18.03
C PRO A 51 29.47 -24.60 -17.17
N ILE A 52 30.17 -23.64 -17.78
CA ILE A 52 30.83 -22.52 -17.08
C ILE A 52 29.81 -21.58 -16.42
N ASN A 53 28.60 -21.47 -16.99
CA ASN A 53 27.55 -20.54 -16.55
C ASN A 53 26.51 -21.16 -15.63
N LYS A 54 26.50 -22.50 -15.48
CA LYS A 54 25.46 -23.20 -14.69
C LYS A 54 25.38 -22.72 -13.25
N SER A 55 26.53 -22.47 -12.61
CA SER A 55 26.59 -21.97 -11.22
C SER A 55 26.07 -20.54 -11.07
N LYS A 56 26.05 -19.75 -12.16
CA LYS A 56 25.54 -18.37 -12.17
C LYS A 56 24.00 -18.32 -12.24
N ASN A 57 23.32 -19.46 -12.37
CA ASN A 57 21.87 -19.56 -12.42
C ASN A 57 21.30 -20.04 -11.10
N ARG A 58 20.31 -19.32 -10.56
CA ARG A 58 19.61 -19.72 -9.33
C ARG A 58 18.67 -20.90 -9.53
N TYR A 59 18.02 -20.99 -10.68
CA TYR A 59 17.04 -22.02 -10.99
C TYR A 59 17.32 -22.65 -12.36
N PRO A 60 17.11 -23.97 -12.50
CA PRO A 60 17.17 -24.62 -13.80
C PRO A 60 16.05 -24.13 -14.70
N LEU A 61 16.33 -24.01 -16.01
CA LEU A 61 15.37 -23.64 -17.04
C LEU A 61 14.72 -22.24 -16.87
N ILE A 62 15.29 -21.40 -16.01
CA ILE A 62 14.95 -19.97 -15.94
C ILE A 62 16.17 -19.21 -16.45
N TYR A 63 16.26 -19.11 -17.78
CA TYR A 63 17.43 -18.59 -18.46
C TYR A 63 17.08 -17.40 -19.37
N PRO A 64 18.00 -16.44 -19.55
CA PRO A 64 17.86 -15.42 -20.58
C PRO A 64 17.97 -16.06 -21.98
N TYR A 65 17.28 -15.49 -22.96
CA TYR A 65 17.46 -15.90 -24.36
C TYR A 65 18.73 -15.29 -24.97
N ASP A 66 19.41 -16.07 -25.81
CA ASP A 66 20.66 -15.70 -26.48
C ASP A 66 20.45 -14.65 -27.59
N GLU A 67 19.39 -14.83 -28.37
CA GLU A 67 19.11 -14.08 -29.61
C GLU A 67 18.46 -12.70 -29.36
N HIS A 68 18.36 -11.89 -30.42
CA HIS A 68 17.77 -10.53 -30.42
C HIS A 68 18.40 -9.53 -29.44
N PHE A 69 19.68 -9.73 -29.06
CA PHE A 69 20.36 -8.90 -28.06
C PHE A 69 19.53 -8.79 -26.76
N CYS A 70 18.83 -9.88 -26.43
CA CYS A 70 17.95 -9.98 -25.28
C CYS A 70 18.72 -10.28 -24.01
N ARG A 71 19.81 -11.06 -24.01
CA ARG A 71 20.63 -11.20 -22.80
C ARG A 71 21.43 -9.94 -22.51
N VAL A 72 21.73 -9.71 -21.24
CA VAL A 72 22.74 -8.73 -20.85
C VAL A 72 24.11 -9.40 -20.91
N SER A 73 25.05 -8.79 -21.62
CA SER A 73 26.46 -9.21 -21.69
C SER A 73 27.31 -8.23 -20.91
N LEU A 74 28.12 -8.74 -19.97
CA LEU A 74 29.07 -7.94 -19.21
C LEU A 74 30.37 -7.75 -20.01
N LYS A 75 31.02 -6.60 -19.88
CA LYS A 75 32.35 -6.43 -20.48
C LYS A 75 33.34 -7.30 -19.71
N LYS A 76 34.25 -7.95 -20.44
CA LYS A 76 35.31 -8.76 -19.82
C LYS A 76 36.12 -7.90 -18.84
N LYS A 77 36.28 -8.38 -17.61
CA LYS A 77 37.12 -7.74 -16.59
C LYS A 77 38.56 -7.76 -17.11
N ILE A 78 39.20 -6.59 -17.24
CA ILE A 78 40.58 -6.44 -17.77
C ILE A 78 41.65 -7.08 -16.86
N ASN A 79 41.27 -7.63 -15.71
CA ASN A 79 42.22 -8.16 -14.74
C ASN A 79 42.36 -9.68 -14.83
N ASN A 80 43.55 -10.12 -15.25
CA ASN A 80 44.07 -11.50 -15.34
C ASN A 80 44.10 -12.28 -14.00
N GLN A 81 43.19 -12.03 -13.05
CA GLN A 81 43.21 -12.61 -11.69
C GLN A 81 42.02 -13.52 -11.38
N THR A 82 41.09 -13.73 -12.32
CA THR A 82 40.04 -14.74 -12.20
C THR A 82 39.93 -15.55 -13.48
N ASN A 83 40.07 -16.88 -13.41
CA ASN A 83 39.89 -17.82 -14.52
C ASN A 83 38.44 -17.89 -15.06
N ASP A 84 37.56 -16.96 -14.69
CA ASP A 84 36.17 -16.91 -15.13
C ASP A 84 36.01 -15.83 -16.19
N ASP A 85 36.26 -16.24 -17.44
CA ASP A 85 36.28 -15.40 -18.63
C ASP A 85 34.87 -15.16 -19.23
N SER A 86 33.83 -15.51 -18.48
CA SER A 86 32.44 -15.50 -18.91
C SER A 86 31.81 -14.11 -18.84
N ASP A 87 31.19 -13.66 -19.94
CA ASP A 87 30.42 -12.42 -20.05
C ASP A 87 28.98 -12.56 -19.52
N TYR A 88 28.65 -13.71 -18.91
CA TYR A 88 27.30 -14.12 -18.60
C TYR A 88 26.80 -13.58 -17.26
N ILE A 89 25.58 -13.05 -17.30
CA ILE A 89 24.70 -12.85 -16.14
C ILE A 89 23.28 -13.30 -16.52
N ASN A 90 22.54 -13.88 -15.56
CA ASN A 90 21.14 -14.24 -15.78
C ASN A 90 20.25 -12.99 -15.73
N ALA A 91 20.28 -12.23 -16.83
CA ALA A 91 19.48 -11.04 -17.04
C ALA A 91 19.12 -10.87 -18.52
N SER A 92 18.00 -10.19 -18.76
CA SER A 92 17.46 -9.91 -20.08
C SER A 92 17.06 -8.44 -20.25
N ILE A 93 17.16 -7.92 -21.45
CA ILE A 93 16.75 -6.59 -21.87
C ILE A 93 15.40 -6.73 -22.56
N ILE A 94 14.36 -6.11 -21.99
CA ILE A 94 13.02 -6.08 -22.55
C ILE A 94 12.85 -4.76 -23.30
N ARG A 95 12.61 -4.86 -24.61
CA ARG A 95 12.35 -3.71 -25.48
C ARG A 95 10.92 -3.81 -26.00
N CYS A 96 10.00 -3.10 -25.37
CA CYS A 96 8.65 -2.96 -25.93
C CYS A 96 8.45 -1.52 -26.39
N THR A 97 7.90 -1.40 -27.60
CA THR A 97 7.49 -0.12 -28.17
C THR A 97 5.99 -0.02 -28.07
N LEU A 98 5.49 1.01 -27.40
CA LEU A 98 4.08 1.35 -27.46
C LEU A 98 3.79 1.98 -28.83
N PRO A 99 2.75 1.55 -29.57
CA PRO A 99 2.37 2.19 -30.83
C PRO A 99 1.86 3.61 -30.52
N ASP A 100 2.58 4.63 -30.97
CA ASP A 100 2.05 6.00 -31.02
C ASP A 100 1.18 6.12 -32.28
N GLN A 101 -0.12 6.40 -32.12
CA GLN A 101 -1.05 6.56 -33.24
C GLN A 101 -1.03 7.97 -33.86
N ILE A 102 -0.33 8.93 -33.23
CA ILE A 102 -0.38 10.35 -33.60
C ILE A 102 0.98 10.86 -34.09
N THR A 103 2.10 10.27 -33.66
CA THR A 103 3.44 10.64 -34.16
C THR A 103 4.27 9.42 -34.58
N THR A 104 5.20 9.62 -35.52
CA THR A 104 6.22 8.62 -35.89
C THR A 104 7.29 8.41 -34.81
N ALA A 105 7.19 9.08 -33.66
CA ALA A 105 8.14 8.96 -32.56
C ALA A 105 7.69 7.86 -31.59
N SER A 106 8.24 6.66 -31.77
CA SER A 106 8.09 5.56 -30.81
C SER A 106 8.72 5.91 -29.45
N THR A 107 7.95 5.89 -28.37
CA THR A 107 8.52 5.83 -27.01
C THR A 107 8.96 4.40 -26.73
N SER A 108 10.23 4.11 -26.97
CA SER A 108 10.86 2.84 -26.57
C SER A 108 11.43 2.98 -25.17
N ARG A 109 10.79 2.32 -24.20
CA ARG A 109 11.35 2.15 -22.84
C ARG A 109 12.12 0.85 -22.81
N ILE A 110 13.32 0.87 -22.24
CA ILE A 110 14.16 -0.32 -22.07
C ILE A 110 14.11 -0.74 -20.61
N PHE A 111 13.64 -1.95 -20.37
CA PHE A 111 13.74 -2.60 -19.05
C PHE A 111 14.86 -3.61 -19.04
N TYR A 112 15.49 -3.77 -17.89
CA TYR A 112 16.38 -4.88 -17.58
C TYR A 112 15.64 -5.78 -16.60
N THR A 113 15.64 -7.08 -16.82
CA THR A 113 15.10 -8.08 -15.90
C THR A 113 16.24 -8.96 -15.45
N ALA A 114 16.32 -9.29 -14.16
CA ALA A 114 17.37 -10.18 -13.67
C ALA A 114 16.83 -11.14 -12.61
N GLN A 115 17.50 -12.27 -12.42
CA GLN A 115 17.34 -13.05 -11.20
C GLN A 115 17.85 -12.25 -9.99
N GLY A 116 17.35 -12.57 -8.79
CA GLY A 116 17.91 -12.03 -7.55
C GLY A 116 19.36 -12.51 -7.37
N PRO A 117 20.33 -11.60 -7.12
CA PRO A 117 21.74 -11.96 -7.07
C PRO A 117 22.01 -13.04 -6.02
N THR A 118 22.90 -13.99 -6.32
CA THR A 118 23.43 -14.93 -5.33
C THR A 118 24.75 -14.39 -4.77
N GLU A 119 25.29 -15.00 -3.73
CA GLU A 119 26.63 -14.66 -3.21
C GLU A 119 27.72 -14.79 -4.30
N GLN A 120 27.52 -15.69 -5.27
CA GLN A 120 28.46 -15.88 -6.38
C GLN A 120 28.31 -14.83 -7.49
N THR A 121 27.11 -14.26 -7.68
CA THR A 121 26.81 -13.36 -8.80
C THR A 121 26.62 -11.91 -8.38
N ILE A 122 26.86 -11.55 -7.11
CA ILE A 122 26.57 -10.21 -6.61
C ILE A 122 27.45 -9.14 -7.27
N ASP A 123 28.75 -9.42 -7.44
CA ASP A 123 29.65 -8.50 -8.12
C ASP A 123 29.27 -8.34 -9.60
N ASP A 124 28.87 -9.41 -10.28
CA ASP A 124 28.41 -9.37 -11.68
C ASP A 124 27.09 -8.57 -11.80
N PHE A 125 26.21 -8.67 -10.80
CA PHE A 125 24.96 -7.89 -10.74
C PHE A 125 25.22 -6.40 -10.55
N ILE A 126 26.19 -6.01 -9.71
CA ILE A 126 26.56 -4.61 -9.51
C ILE A 126 27.29 -4.07 -10.75
N GLU A 127 28.18 -4.86 -11.35
CA GLU A 127 28.83 -4.51 -12.62
C GLU A 127 27.77 -4.27 -13.71
N MET A 128 26.76 -5.12 -13.83
CA MET A 128 25.63 -4.91 -14.73
C MET A 128 24.95 -3.55 -14.49
N ILE A 129 24.67 -3.19 -13.24
CA ILE A 129 24.04 -1.91 -12.88
C ILE A 129 24.88 -0.74 -13.37
N VAL A 130 26.20 -0.80 -13.16
CA VAL A 130 27.13 0.27 -13.54
C VAL A 130 27.33 0.32 -15.05
N GLU A 131 27.64 -0.80 -15.71
CA GLU A 131 27.90 -0.86 -17.16
C GLU A 131 26.68 -0.46 -17.98
N GLN A 132 25.50 -0.92 -17.55
CA GLN A 132 24.24 -0.62 -18.22
C GLN A 132 23.66 0.72 -17.78
N GLN A 133 24.33 1.49 -16.91
CA GLN A 133 23.87 2.81 -16.44
C GLN A 133 22.42 2.74 -15.92
N ILE A 134 22.11 1.72 -15.11
CA ILE A 134 20.79 1.53 -14.50
C ILE A 134 20.56 2.58 -13.43
N THR A 135 19.60 3.47 -13.64
CA THR A 135 19.31 4.58 -12.72
C THR A 135 18.30 4.21 -11.65
N VAL A 136 17.45 3.21 -11.92
CA VAL A 136 16.39 2.74 -11.02
C VAL A 136 16.39 1.22 -10.93
N ILE A 137 16.33 0.70 -9.71
CA ILE A 137 16.21 -0.73 -9.39
C ILE A 137 14.86 -0.95 -8.72
N VAL A 138 14.04 -1.84 -9.26
CA VAL A 138 12.76 -2.28 -8.68
C VAL A 138 12.93 -3.71 -8.19
N MET A 139 12.83 -3.89 -6.87
CA MET A 139 12.96 -5.17 -6.19
C MET A 139 11.58 -5.62 -5.69
N LEU A 140 11.11 -6.77 -6.19
CA LEU A 140 9.75 -7.28 -5.92
C LEU A 140 9.74 -8.53 -5.03
N SER A 141 10.83 -8.82 -4.32
CA SER A 141 10.96 -10.00 -3.45
C SER A 141 10.90 -9.63 -1.97
N PHE A 142 10.49 -10.61 -1.15
CA PHE A 142 10.31 -10.48 0.28
C PHE A 142 11.02 -11.62 1.01
N SER A 143 11.74 -11.29 2.07
CA SER A 143 12.44 -12.24 2.91
C SER A 143 11.80 -12.28 4.30
N TYR A 144 10.58 -12.79 4.45
CA TYR A 144 10.04 -13.10 5.78
C TYR A 144 8.92 -14.15 5.71
N ASP A 145 9.13 -15.22 6.45
CA ASP A 145 8.15 -16.27 6.70
C ASP A 145 7.35 -15.91 7.98
N PRO A 146 6.03 -15.65 7.87
CA PRO A 146 5.20 -15.30 9.02
C PRO A 146 4.98 -16.43 10.02
N LEU A 147 5.10 -17.69 9.61
CA LEU A 147 4.87 -18.85 10.47
C LEU A 147 6.11 -19.19 11.28
N THR A 148 7.29 -19.01 10.70
CA THR A 148 8.56 -19.30 11.39
C THR A 148 9.23 -18.05 11.97
N CYS A 149 8.77 -16.85 11.60
CA CYS A 149 9.46 -15.58 11.88
C CYS A 149 10.92 -15.57 11.39
N ILE A 150 11.25 -16.38 10.38
CA ILE A 150 12.60 -16.50 9.83
C ILE A 150 12.72 -15.62 8.57
N TYR A 151 13.79 -14.83 8.54
CA TYR A 151 14.25 -14.15 7.34
C TYR A 151 14.99 -15.15 6.45
N ALA A 152 14.32 -15.69 5.42
CA ALA A 152 15.01 -16.46 4.40
C ALA A 152 15.76 -15.49 3.47
N GLN A 153 17.09 -15.57 3.43
CA GLN A 153 17.92 -14.74 2.56
C GLN A 153 17.76 -15.20 1.11
N GLU A 154 16.72 -14.71 0.43
CA GLU A 154 16.37 -15.13 -0.94
C GLU A 154 17.36 -14.58 -2.00
N HIS A 155 18.17 -13.58 -1.66
CA HIS A 155 19.23 -13.03 -2.50
C HIS A 155 20.37 -12.46 -1.65
N ALA A 156 21.56 -12.34 -2.24
CA ALA A 156 22.69 -11.65 -1.63
C ALA A 156 22.33 -10.19 -1.35
N ALA A 157 22.81 -9.66 -0.23
CA ALA A 157 22.52 -8.29 0.18
C ALA A 157 23.35 -7.31 -0.65
N TYR A 158 22.69 -6.38 -1.34
CA TYR A 158 23.33 -5.35 -2.16
C TYR A 158 22.98 -3.92 -1.73
N PHE A 159 22.23 -3.78 -0.64
CA PHE A 159 21.84 -2.50 -0.03
C PHE A 159 21.70 -2.69 1.49
N SER A 160 21.88 -1.60 2.24
CA SER A 160 21.59 -1.59 3.68
C SER A 160 20.25 -0.92 3.94
N GLU A 161 19.49 -1.42 4.92
CA GLU A 161 18.29 -0.76 5.43
C GLU A 161 18.63 0.52 6.20
N LYS A 162 19.85 0.63 6.74
CA LYS A 162 20.29 1.79 7.52
C LYS A 162 20.99 2.80 6.62
N VAL A 163 20.60 4.06 6.72
CA VAL A 163 21.27 5.17 6.04
C VAL A 163 22.72 5.25 6.52
N ASN A 164 23.63 5.55 5.60
CA ASN A 164 25.07 5.69 5.80
C ASN A 164 25.83 4.41 6.16
N VAL A 165 25.16 3.25 6.19
CA VAL A 165 25.82 1.95 6.32
C VAL A 165 26.32 1.47 4.95
N VAL A 166 27.53 0.92 4.94
CA VAL A 166 28.21 0.42 3.74
C VAL A 166 28.16 -1.09 3.72
N ILE A 167 27.75 -1.65 2.58
CA ILE A 167 27.93 -3.06 2.22
C ILE A 167 29.13 -3.16 1.28
N GLU A 168 29.95 -4.19 1.46
CA GLU A 168 31.12 -4.42 0.62
C GLU A 168 31.02 -5.77 -0.07
N THR A 169 31.28 -5.78 -1.38
CA THR A 169 31.50 -7.00 -2.17
C THR A 169 32.99 -7.13 -2.50
N LYS A 170 33.39 -8.09 -3.34
CA LYS A 170 34.79 -8.22 -3.75
C LYS A 170 35.28 -6.94 -4.45
N PHE A 171 34.45 -6.34 -5.31
CA PHE A 171 34.86 -5.22 -6.16
C PHE A 171 34.18 -3.88 -5.86
N TYR A 172 33.13 -3.85 -5.03
CA TYR A 172 32.36 -2.62 -4.80
C TYR A 172 32.11 -2.31 -3.33
N LYS A 173 31.90 -1.02 -3.04
CA LYS A 173 31.31 -0.51 -1.80
C LYS A 173 29.98 0.14 -2.13
N ILE A 174 28.90 -0.30 -1.49
CA ILE A 174 27.54 0.22 -1.71
C ILE A 174 27.07 0.89 -0.43
N ARG A 175 26.68 2.16 -0.51
CA ARG A 175 26.17 2.95 0.62
C ARG A 175 24.75 3.39 0.34
N THR A 176 23.84 3.15 1.28
CA THR A 176 22.52 3.80 1.27
C THR A 176 22.70 5.25 1.74
N THR A 177 22.47 6.23 0.88
CA THR A 177 22.69 7.65 1.20
C THR A 177 21.45 8.35 1.72
N ALA A 178 20.26 7.90 1.33
CA ALA A 178 18.99 8.43 1.78
C ALA A 178 17.88 7.37 1.66
N ILE A 179 16.81 7.52 2.44
CA ILE A 179 15.54 6.83 2.23
C ILE A 179 14.62 7.79 1.46
N ILE A 180 13.98 7.28 0.42
CA ILE A 180 13.00 8.01 -0.37
C ILE A 180 11.63 7.72 0.24
N PRO A 181 10.88 8.75 0.67
CA PRO A 181 9.54 8.58 1.18
C PRO A 181 8.63 7.92 0.16
N ALA A 182 7.93 6.87 0.59
CA ALA A 182 7.23 5.96 -0.28
C ALA A 182 6.05 5.29 0.42
N TYR A 183 5.01 5.03 -0.36
CA TYR A 183 3.74 4.51 0.12
C TYR A 183 3.62 3.00 -0.16
N ARG A 184 3.71 2.16 0.89
CA ARG A 184 3.71 0.67 0.83
C ARG A 184 4.87 0.02 0.05
N TYR A 185 5.89 0.79 -0.30
CA TYR A 185 7.20 0.33 -0.76
C TYR A 185 8.29 1.17 -0.09
N ILE A 186 9.54 0.75 -0.21
CA ILE A 186 10.69 1.42 0.40
C ILE A 186 11.58 1.93 -0.72
N GLY A 187 11.74 3.24 -0.85
CA GLY A 187 12.71 3.81 -1.78
C GLY A 187 14.03 4.14 -1.08
N ARG A 188 15.14 4.01 -1.79
CA ARG A 188 16.50 4.24 -1.29
C ARG A 188 17.35 4.91 -2.36
N CYS A 189 18.19 5.86 -1.97
CA CYS A 189 19.29 6.32 -2.83
C CYS A 189 20.54 5.50 -2.51
N LEU A 190 21.13 4.88 -3.52
CA LEU A 190 22.34 4.07 -3.41
C LEU A 190 23.52 4.78 -4.09
N ARG A 191 24.66 4.74 -3.42
CA ARG A 191 25.96 5.17 -3.96
C ARG A 191 26.89 3.96 -4.04
N ILE A 192 27.22 3.56 -5.26
CA ILE A 192 28.11 2.44 -5.58
C ILE A 192 29.48 3.00 -5.93
N LYS A 193 30.53 2.54 -5.25
CA LYS A 193 31.93 2.91 -5.53
C LYS A 193 32.74 1.69 -5.91
N SER A 194 33.38 1.73 -7.08
CA SER A 194 34.34 0.70 -7.49
C SER A 194 35.60 0.75 -6.62
N LYS A 195 36.01 -0.40 -6.09
CA LYS A 195 37.28 -0.56 -5.35
C LYS A 195 38.50 -0.49 -6.28
N LEU A 196 38.32 -0.86 -7.54
CA LEU A 196 39.40 -0.90 -8.54
C LEU A 196 39.66 0.48 -9.15
N THR A 197 38.62 1.15 -9.64
CA THR A 197 38.77 2.41 -10.39
C THR A 197 38.50 3.65 -9.53
N GLY A 198 37.89 3.48 -8.35
CA GLY A 198 37.42 4.59 -7.52
C GLY A 198 36.16 5.29 -8.06
N SER A 199 35.67 4.93 -9.24
CA SER A 199 34.48 5.50 -9.89
C SER A 199 33.26 5.37 -8.99
N VAL A 200 32.40 6.39 -9.02
CA VAL A 200 31.16 6.44 -8.23
C VAL A 200 29.97 6.47 -9.17
N TYR A 201 28.98 5.66 -8.86
CA TYR A 201 27.72 5.54 -9.57
C TYR A 201 26.56 5.64 -8.59
N ASN A 202 25.52 6.41 -8.94
CA ASN A 202 24.36 6.59 -8.07
C ASN A 202 23.11 6.05 -8.77
N CYS A 203 22.25 5.38 -8.01
CA CYS A 203 20.96 4.91 -8.48
C CYS A 203 19.92 4.92 -7.35
N GLU A 204 18.65 4.85 -7.72
CA GLU A 204 17.55 4.66 -6.78
C GLU A 204 17.15 3.18 -6.74
N GLN A 205 16.77 2.70 -5.57
CA GLN A 205 16.23 1.36 -5.38
C GLN A 205 14.86 1.45 -4.71
N TYR A 206 13.85 0.87 -5.35
CA TYR A 206 12.49 0.75 -4.85
C TYR A 206 12.23 -0.71 -4.52
N HIS A 207 12.04 -1.00 -3.25
CA HIS A 207 11.73 -2.32 -2.72
C HIS A 207 10.23 -2.42 -2.43
N TYR A 208 9.54 -3.29 -3.15
CA TYR A 208 8.16 -3.65 -2.93
C TYR A 208 8.07 -5.00 -2.19
N PRO A 209 7.91 -5.00 -0.85
CA PRO A 209 7.92 -6.23 -0.05
C PRO A 209 6.59 -7.01 -0.13
N ASN A 210 5.50 -6.39 -0.58
CA ASN A 210 4.15 -6.96 -0.45
C ASN A 210 3.76 -7.93 -1.59
N PHE A 211 4.72 -8.36 -2.42
CA PHE A 211 4.48 -9.33 -3.50
C PHE A 211 5.09 -10.69 -3.11
N ILE A 212 4.41 -11.41 -2.22
CA ILE A 212 4.83 -12.72 -1.70
C ILE A 212 4.81 -13.75 -2.83
N ASP A 213 5.79 -14.65 -2.88
CA ASP A 213 5.95 -15.57 -4.03
C ASP A 213 4.72 -16.48 -4.23
N LYS A 214 4.32 -16.70 -5.49
CA LYS A 214 3.07 -17.37 -5.93
C LYS A 214 1.74 -16.72 -5.51
N HIS A 215 1.75 -15.67 -4.70
CA HIS A 215 0.55 -14.93 -4.28
C HIS A 215 0.52 -13.53 -4.92
N ILE A 216 -0.65 -13.07 -5.31
CA ILE A 216 -0.83 -11.68 -5.78
C ILE A 216 -0.81 -10.72 -4.58
N PRO A 217 -0.38 -9.46 -4.73
CA PRO A 217 -0.51 -8.48 -3.67
C PRO A 217 -1.96 -8.34 -3.22
N ILE A 218 -2.16 -8.05 -1.92
CA ILE A 218 -3.50 -7.91 -1.32
C ILE A 218 -4.30 -6.78 -1.98
N ASP A 219 -3.62 -5.76 -2.50
CA ASP A 219 -4.23 -4.61 -3.17
C ASP A 219 -3.50 -4.25 -4.47
N CYS A 220 -4.23 -3.70 -5.44
CA CYS A 220 -3.66 -3.14 -6.67
C CYS A 220 -2.96 -1.79 -6.44
N HIS A 221 -3.46 -1.02 -5.48
CA HIS A 221 -3.12 0.39 -5.24
C HIS A 221 -1.63 0.63 -5.05
N SER A 222 -0.97 -0.19 -4.24
CA SER A 222 0.45 -0.03 -3.95
C SER A 222 1.35 -0.31 -5.15
N MET A 223 1.01 -1.31 -5.97
CA MET A 223 1.75 -1.62 -7.20
C MET A 223 1.57 -0.52 -8.24
N ILE A 224 0.31 -0.08 -8.45
CA ILE A 224 -0.02 1.03 -9.33
C ILE A 224 0.71 2.30 -8.88
N GLY A 225 0.72 2.61 -7.58
CA GLY A 225 1.40 3.77 -7.02
C GLY A 225 2.90 3.79 -7.30
N LEU A 226 3.58 2.63 -7.21
CA LEU A 226 4.98 2.53 -7.59
C LEU A 226 5.19 2.76 -9.09
N VAL A 227 4.35 2.17 -9.95
CA VAL A 227 4.42 2.37 -11.41
C VAL A 227 4.21 3.85 -11.77
N MET A 228 3.18 4.49 -11.23
CA MET A 228 2.84 5.89 -11.49
C MET A 228 3.96 6.82 -11.07
N ARG A 229 4.55 6.60 -9.87
CA ARG A 229 5.72 7.35 -9.43
C ARG A 229 6.88 7.30 -10.43
N LEU A 230 7.17 6.12 -10.98
CA LEU A 230 8.25 5.98 -11.96
C LEU A 230 7.90 6.64 -13.30
N LEU A 231 6.64 6.59 -13.73
CA LEU A 231 6.17 7.29 -14.93
C LEU A 231 6.31 8.81 -14.81
N GLU A 232 5.95 9.37 -13.65
CA GLU A 232 6.01 10.81 -13.38
C GLU A 232 7.41 11.39 -13.28
N SER A 233 8.41 10.56 -12.96
CA SER A 233 9.82 11.00 -12.96
C SER A 233 10.26 11.57 -14.33
N ASN A 234 9.47 11.31 -15.39
CA ASN A 234 9.55 11.86 -16.76
C ASN A 234 10.93 11.76 -17.44
N ASN A 235 11.85 11.00 -16.86
CA ASN A 235 13.17 10.78 -17.40
C ASN A 235 13.09 9.66 -18.44
N ARG A 236 12.92 10.03 -19.71
CA ARG A 236 12.89 9.09 -20.85
C ARG A 236 14.19 8.28 -20.99
N ASN A 237 15.29 8.76 -20.40
CA ASN A 237 16.57 8.08 -20.36
C ASN A 237 16.74 7.18 -19.12
N CYS A 238 15.72 7.08 -18.25
CA CYS A 238 15.75 6.20 -17.09
C CYS A 238 15.82 4.74 -17.53
N ARG A 239 16.87 4.03 -17.09
CA ARG A 239 17.04 2.59 -17.31
C ARG A 239 16.63 1.85 -16.04
N ILE A 240 15.57 1.06 -16.16
CA ILE A 240 14.93 0.41 -15.00
C ILE A 240 15.32 -1.06 -14.99
N LEU A 241 16.00 -1.49 -13.94
CA LEU A 241 16.20 -2.91 -13.61
C LEU A 241 15.07 -3.38 -12.71
N VAL A 242 14.38 -4.45 -13.09
CA VAL A 242 13.33 -5.08 -12.30
C VAL A 242 13.76 -6.50 -11.96
N HIS A 243 13.79 -6.85 -10.68
CA HIS A 243 14.12 -8.22 -10.26
C HIS A 243 13.19 -8.71 -9.15
N CYS A 244 13.02 -10.03 -9.09
CA CYS A 244 12.49 -10.75 -7.95
C CYS A 244 13.49 -11.89 -7.64
N ASN A 245 13.03 -13.09 -7.28
CA ASN A 245 13.92 -14.25 -7.10
C ASN A 245 14.40 -14.80 -8.45
N ALA A 246 13.46 -15.12 -9.34
CA ALA A 246 13.73 -15.71 -10.65
C ALA A 246 13.80 -14.69 -11.80
N GLY A 247 13.30 -13.47 -11.58
CA GLY A 247 13.24 -12.43 -12.60
C GLY A 247 12.21 -12.68 -13.69
N ILE A 248 11.12 -13.40 -13.40
CA ILE A 248 10.08 -13.75 -14.39
C ILE A 248 8.64 -13.41 -13.93
N GLY A 249 8.11 -13.99 -12.85
CA GLY A 249 6.69 -13.85 -12.47
C GLY A 249 6.32 -12.42 -12.08
N ARG A 250 6.68 -12.02 -10.86
CA ARG A 250 6.46 -10.67 -10.30
C ARG A 250 7.08 -9.58 -11.17
N THR A 251 8.29 -9.82 -11.66
CA THR A 251 9.00 -8.96 -12.61
C THR A 251 8.19 -8.71 -13.89
N GLY A 252 7.59 -9.75 -14.48
CA GLY A 252 6.75 -9.62 -15.66
C GLY A 252 5.46 -8.85 -15.38
N VAL A 253 4.84 -9.05 -14.22
CA VAL A 253 3.65 -8.28 -13.80
C VAL A 253 3.97 -6.78 -13.73
N PHE A 254 5.06 -6.41 -13.06
CA PHE A 254 5.47 -5.01 -12.94
C PHE A 254 5.71 -4.37 -14.32
N ILE A 255 6.46 -5.04 -15.19
CA ILE A 255 6.78 -4.53 -16.54
C ILE A 255 5.50 -4.41 -17.38
N ALA A 256 4.62 -5.40 -17.33
CA ALA A 256 3.35 -5.35 -18.05
C ALA A 256 2.49 -4.17 -17.55
N LEU A 257 2.34 -4.01 -16.24
CA LEU A 257 1.61 -2.90 -15.65
C LEU A 257 2.21 -1.54 -16.03
N TYR A 258 3.54 -1.41 -16.02
CA TYR A 258 4.19 -0.18 -16.44
C TYR A 258 3.80 0.22 -17.85
N TYR A 259 3.94 -0.69 -18.82
CA TYR A 259 3.58 -0.40 -20.21
C TYR A 259 2.08 -0.16 -20.39
N LEU A 260 1.22 -0.93 -19.72
CA LEU A 260 -0.24 -0.78 -19.85
C LEU A 260 -0.74 0.51 -19.21
N ILE A 261 -0.16 0.94 -18.08
CA ILE A 261 -0.51 2.20 -17.43
C ILE A 261 0.05 3.39 -18.22
N GLU A 262 1.27 3.30 -18.77
CA GLU A 262 1.80 4.32 -19.69
C GLU A 262 0.92 4.43 -20.94
N ALA A 263 0.53 3.29 -21.53
CA ALA A 263 -0.39 3.24 -22.66
C ALA A 263 -1.76 3.84 -22.31
N PHE A 264 -2.28 3.56 -21.12
CA PHE A 264 -3.53 4.11 -20.61
C PHE A 264 -3.44 5.65 -20.49
N GLN A 265 -2.38 6.17 -19.88
CA GLN A 265 -2.15 7.63 -19.73
C GLN A 265 -2.03 8.33 -21.09
N ASN A 266 -1.42 7.67 -22.08
CA ASN A 266 -1.29 8.17 -23.45
C ASN A 266 -2.49 7.86 -24.35
N ARG A 267 -3.57 7.28 -23.81
CA ARG A 267 -4.82 6.96 -24.52
C ARG A 267 -4.65 5.96 -25.67
N TYR A 268 -3.76 4.99 -25.51
CA TYR A 268 -3.56 3.91 -26.48
C TYR A 268 -4.51 2.74 -26.22
N ILE A 269 -4.76 1.94 -27.27
CA ILE A 269 -5.55 0.70 -27.15
C ILE A 269 -4.78 -0.31 -26.29
N LEU A 270 -5.42 -0.79 -25.23
CA LEU A 270 -4.84 -1.74 -24.30
C LEU A 270 -5.08 -3.19 -24.75
N ASN A 271 -4.00 -3.97 -24.87
CA ASN A 271 -4.08 -5.40 -25.15
C ASN A 271 -3.13 -6.18 -24.24
N VAL A 272 -3.65 -6.63 -23.09
CA VAL A 272 -2.88 -7.38 -22.08
C VAL A 272 -2.23 -8.63 -22.67
N LYS A 273 -3.01 -9.45 -23.39
CA LYS A 273 -2.51 -10.68 -24.03
C LYS A 273 -1.35 -10.40 -24.97
N GLN A 274 -1.53 -9.47 -25.90
CA GLN A 274 -0.51 -9.14 -26.90
C GLN A 274 0.76 -8.59 -26.24
N LEU A 275 0.63 -7.75 -25.22
CA LEU A 275 1.77 -7.20 -24.52
C LEU A 275 2.53 -8.29 -23.76
N VAL A 276 1.84 -9.13 -22.98
CA VAL A 276 2.47 -10.22 -22.22
C VAL A 276 3.15 -11.21 -23.16
N ASP A 277 2.50 -11.55 -24.28
CA ASP A 277 3.08 -12.39 -25.32
C ASP A 277 4.32 -11.76 -25.98
N THR A 278 4.32 -10.42 -26.13
CA THR A 278 5.43 -9.65 -26.69
C THR A 278 6.63 -9.61 -25.74
N ILE A 279 6.45 -9.29 -24.45
CA ILE A 279 7.57 -9.28 -23.51
C ILE A 279 8.19 -10.68 -23.34
N ARG A 280 7.40 -11.75 -23.52
CA ARG A 280 7.89 -13.14 -23.53
C ARG A 280 8.83 -13.49 -24.70
N LEU A 281 8.93 -12.66 -25.75
CA LEU A 281 9.97 -12.82 -26.78
C LEU A 281 11.38 -12.60 -26.25
N TYR A 282 11.49 -11.71 -25.26
CA TYR A 282 12.75 -11.26 -24.71
C TYR A 282 13.19 -12.14 -23.53
N ARG A 283 12.24 -12.60 -22.72
CA ARG A 283 12.49 -13.53 -21.61
C ARG A 283 11.31 -14.45 -21.40
N ALA A 284 11.56 -15.76 -21.43
CA ALA A 284 10.53 -16.78 -21.28
C ALA A 284 9.74 -16.62 -19.97
N ASN A 285 8.46 -16.99 -20.02
CA ASN A 285 7.59 -17.13 -18.83
C ASN A 285 7.46 -15.87 -17.94
N LEU A 286 7.73 -14.67 -18.46
CA LEU A 286 7.30 -13.43 -17.82
C LEU A 286 5.79 -13.48 -17.58
N VAL A 287 5.35 -13.09 -16.37
CA VAL A 287 4.01 -13.37 -15.83
C VAL A 287 3.76 -14.88 -15.77
N GLN A 288 4.06 -15.51 -14.64
CA GLN A 288 4.26 -16.96 -14.56
C GLN A 288 2.97 -17.74 -14.33
N THR A 289 2.00 -17.16 -13.64
CA THR A 289 0.75 -17.85 -13.24
C THR A 289 -0.49 -17.13 -13.76
N ILE A 290 -1.63 -17.83 -13.76
CA ILE A 290 -2.91 -17.23 -14.18
C ILE A 290 -3.36 -16.14 -13.21
N GLU A 291 -3.12 -16.30 -11.92
CA GLU A 291 -3.48 -15.33 -10.89
C GLU A 291 -2.70 -14.02 -11.10
N GLN A 292 -1.41 -14.12 -11.45
CA GLN A 292 -0.60 -12.96 -11.82
C GLN A 292 -1.12 -12.27 -13.09
N TYR A 293 -1.61 -13.05 -14.05
CA TYR A 293 -2.20 -12.53 -15.29
C TYR A 293 -3.55 -11.83 -15.02
N GLU A 294 -4.39 -12.42 -14.16
CA GLU A 294 -5.64 -11.80 -13.69
C GLU A 294 -5.37 -10.50 -12.93
N TYR A 295 -4.36 -10.49 -12.06
CA TYR A 295 -4.00 -9.31 -11.27
C TYR A 295 -3.63 -8.10 -12.15
N ILE A 296 -3.07 -8.34 -13.34
CA ILE A 296 -2.85 -7.26 -14.33
C ILE A 296 -4.18 -6.63 -14.75
N TYR A 297 -5.20 -7.45 -15.03
CA TYR A 297 -6.54 -6.96 -15.36
C TYR A 297 -7.20 -6.24 -14.18
N GLN A 298 -7.08 -6.79 -12.96
CA GLN A 298 -7.57 -6.15 -11.73
C GLN A 298 -6.95 -4.76 -11.56
N CYS A 299 -5.63 -4.65 -11.68
CA CYS A 299 -4.94 -3.36 -11.58
C CYS A 299 -5.39 -2.36 -12.66
N LEU A 300 -5.61 -2.80 -13.89
CA LEU A 300 -6.09 -1.92 -14.96
C LEU A 300 -7.54 -1.47 -14.74
N ALA A 301 -8.40 -2.36 -14.25
CA ALA A 301 -9.75 -1.99 -13.85
C ALA A 301 -9.71 -0.98 -12.69
N GLU A 302 -8.80 -1.15 -11.74
CA GLU A 302 -8.58 -0.20 -10.66
C GLU A 302 -8.11 1.16 -11.21
N VAL A 303 -7.07 1.22 -12.05
CA VAL A 303 -6.60 2.49 -12.69
C VAL A 303 -7.72 3.20 -13.46
N ALA A 304 -8.58 2.41 -14.12
CA ALA A 304 -9.71 2.88 -14.87
C ALA A 304 -10.81 3.51 -14.00
N ILE A 305 -11.14 2.86 -12.88
CA ILE A 305 -12.24 3.23 -12.00
C ILE A 305 -11.77 4.31 -11.01
N HIS A 306 -10.53 4.21 -10.54
CA HIS A 306 -9.89 5.02 -9.54
C HIS A 306 -8.55 5.53 -10.11
N PRO A 307 -8.30 6.85 -10.21
CA PRO A 307 -6.94 7.35 -10.46
C PRO A 307 -6.05 7.04 -9.23
N CYS A 308 -5.55 5.80 -9.14
CA CYS A 308 -5.12 5.13 -7.91
C CYS A 308 -3.87 5.67 -7.22
N ASP A 309 -3.16 6.65 -7.78
CA ASP A 309 -1.90 7.15 -7.20
C ASP A 309 -2.09 8.46 -6.40
N GLY A 310 -3.30 9.03 -6.42
CA GLY A 310 -3.58 10.31 -5.75
C GLY A 310 -2.97 11.50 -6.48
N ARG A 311 -3.57 12.67 -6.35
CA ARG A 311 -3.10 13.89 -7.00
C ARG A 311 -1.96 14.50 -6.18
N PRO A 312 -0.88 15.04 -6.78
CA PRO A 312 0.04 15.93 -6.08
C PRO A 312 -0.73 17.05 -5.38
N LEU A 313 -0.32 17.43 -4.17
CA LEU A 313 -1.09 18.34 -3.32
C LEU A 313 -1.44 19.66 -4.02
N ASP A 314 -0.51 20.28 -4.74
CA ASP A 314 -0.73 21.52 -5.50
C ASP A 314 -1.85 21.35 -6.56
N LYS A 315 -1.81 20.24 -7.31
CA LYS A 315 -2.85 19.89 -8.29
C LYS A 315 -4.18 19.52 -7.64
N PHE A 316 -4.15 18.93 -6.46
CA PHE A 316 -5.35 18.67 -5.68
C PHE A 316 -6.03 19.97 -5.22
N ILE A 317 -5.26 20.96 -4.75
CA ILE A 317 -5.80 22.27 -4.37
C ILE A 317 -6.44 22.98 -5.57
N GLU A 318 -5.79 22.95 -6.74
CA GLU A 318 -6.35 23.47 -8.00
C GLU A 318 -7.68 22.76 -8.36
N TYR A 319 -7.72 21.44 -8.23
CA TYR A 319 -8.93 20.64 -8.43
C TYR A 319 -10.06 21.04 -7.47
N CYS A 320 -9.77 21.22 -6.18
CA CYS A 320 -10.75 21.62 -5.18
C CYS A 320 -11.34 23.01 -5.43
N ASN A 321 -10.55 23.97 -5.93
CA ASN A 321 -11.04 25.31 -6.26
C ASN A 321 -12.15 25.28 -7.33
N ASN A 322 -12.12 24.30 -8.24
CA ASN A 322 -13.15 24.12 -9.27
C ASN A 322 -14.32 23.24 -8.78
N LEU A 323 -14.02 22.22 -7.98
CA LEU A 323 -15.00 21.22 -7.53
C LEU A 323 -15.93 21.74 -6.42
N LEU A 324 -15.36 22.32 -5.36
CA LEU A 324 -16.10 22.66 -4.14
C LEU A 324 -17.24 23.68 -4.37
N PRO A 325 -17.10 24.71 -5.23
CA PRO A 325 -18.19 25.65 -5.50
C PRO A 325 -19.45 25.00 -6.11
N THR A 326 -19.27 23.90 -6.85
CA THR A 326 -20.37 23.19 -7.55
C THR A 326 -20.80 21.90 -6.84
N ALA A 327 -20.17 21.57 -5.70
CA ALA A 327 -20.33 20.27 -5.04
C ALA A 327 -21.77 19.95 -4.60
N ARG A 328 -22.54 20.98 -4.22
CA ARG A 328 -23.93 20.86 -3.73
C ARG A 328 -24.98 21.03 -4.82
N LEU A 329 -24.57 21.21 -6.07
CA LEU A 329 -25.51 21.19 -7.18
C LEU A 329 -26.06 19.77 -7.37
N LYS A 330 -27.31 19.68 -7.82
CA LYS A 330 -27.90 18.39 -8.19
C LYS A 330 -27.07 17.76 -9.31
N ASP A 331 -26.85 16.45 -9.24
CA ASP A 331 -26.09 15.68 -10.23
C ASP A 331 -24.62 16.17 -10.39
N SER A 332 -24.02 16.69 -9.31
CA SER A 332 -22.62 17.09 -9.31
C SER A 332 -21.67 15.90 -9.51
N THR A 333 -20.51 16.16 -10.11
CA THR A 333 -19.48 15.13 -10.35
C THR A 333 -19.02 14.47 -9.04
N ILE A 334 -18.88 15.26 -7.97
CA ILE A 334 -18.54 14.76 -6.63
C ILE A 334 -19.63 13.86 -6.03
N TYR A 335 -20.91 14.09 -6.34
CA TYR A 335 -21.99 13.22 -5.90
C TYR A 335 -21.90 11.83 -6.54
N TYR A 336 -21.68 11.76 -7.85
CA TYR A 336 -21.50 10.49 -8.54
C TYR A 336 -20.24 9.77 -8.07
N ASP A 337 -19.14 10.50 -7.87
CA ASP A 337 -17.92 9.91 -7.32
C ASP A 337 -18.17 9.35 -5.92
N PHE A 338 -18.79 10.11 -5.00
CA PHE A 338 -19.21 9.62 -3.69
C PHE A 338 -20.01 8.31 -3.80
N LYS A 339 -21.07 8.27 -4.62
CA LYS A 339 -21.88 7.06 -4.80
C LYS A 339 -21.07 5.88 -5.33
N ASN A 340 -20.17 6.11 -6.27
CA ASN A 340 -19.31 5.07 -6.80
C ASN A 340 -18.30 4.55 -5.76
N ARG A 341 -17.77 5.41 -4.88
CA ARG A 341 -16.78 5.01 -3.87
C ARG A 341 -17.37 4.31 -2.66
N THR A 342 -18.61 4.66 -2.27
CA THR A 342 -19.27 4.05 -1.11
C THR A 342 -19.97 2.74 -1.41
N ASN A 343 -20.31 2.48 -2.69
CA ASN A 343 -20.93 1.23 -3.09
C ASN A 343 -19.88 0.10 -3.14
N SER A 344 -20.10 -0.97 -2.37
CA SER A 344 -19.16 -2.09 -2.30
C SER A 344 -19.09 -2.85 -3.63
N ILE A 345 -17.87 -3.15 -4.08
CA ILE A 345 -17.57 -4.01 -5.23
C ILE A 345 -17.20 -5.43 -4.75
N LEU A 346 -17.17 -5.67 -3.44
CA LEU A 346 -16.81 -6.97 -2.88
C LEU A 346 -17.92 -8.01 -3.15
N PRO A 347 -17.55 -9.30 -3.35
CA PRO A 347 -18.53 -10.38 -3.43
C PRO A 347 -19.36 -10.47 -2.14
N ASP A 348 -20.62 -10.88 -2.25
CA ASP A 348 -21.55 -10.99 -1.11
C ASP A 348 -21.02 -11.84 0.05
N THR A 349 -20.16 -12.83 -0.24
CA THR A 349 -19.51 -13.68 0.75
C THR A 349 -18.57 -12.93 1.70
N TYR A 350 -18.05 -11.76 1.32
CA TYR A 350 -17.25 -10.89 2.18
C TYR A 350 -18.10 -9.94 3.02
N LEU A 351 -19.40 -9.82 2.73
CA LEU A 351 -20.30 -8.86 3.38
C LEU A 351 -21.16 -9.49 4.48
N THR A 352 -20.79 -10.68 4.97
CA THR A 352 -21.56 -11.40 6.01
C THR A 352 -21.36 -10.76 7.39
N THR A 353 -22.43 -10.78 8.19
CA THR A 353 -22.48 -10.21 9.56
C THR A 353 -23.08 -11.20 10.57
N ILE A 354 -22.98 -12.50 10.28
CA ILE A 354 -23.68 -13.56 11.01
C ILE A 354 -23.25 -13.58 12.48
N MET A 355 -21.95 -13.40 12.74
CA MET A 355 -21.44 -13.39 14.12
C MET A 355 -22.01 -12.22 14.92
N ALA A 356 -22.18 -11.06 14.27
CA ALA A 356 -22.77 -9.90 14.92
C ALA A 356 -24.26 -10.10 15.22
N GLN A 357 -25.00 -10.72 14.29
CA GLN A 357 -26.42 -11.04 14.48
C GLN A 357 -26.64 -12.01 15.64
N GLN A 358 -25.75 -13.00 15.81
CA GLN A 358 -25.78 -13.96 16.93
C GLN A 358 -25.47 -13.31 18.30
N HIS A 359 -24.85 -12.13 18.32
CA HIS A 359 -24.43 -11.42 19.52
C HIS A 359 -25.06 -10.02 19.60
N SER A 360 -26.37 -9.89 19.29
CA SER A 360 -27.09 -8.62 19.29
C SER A 360 -26.93 -7.81 20.59
N ASN A 361 -26.89 -8.47 21.75
CA ASN A 361 -26.68 -7.85 23.06
C ASN A 361 -25.29 -7.19 23.26
N TYR A 362 -24.34 -7.47 22.36
CA TYR A 362 -23.01 -6.88 22.35
C TYR A 362 -22.88 -5.74 21.33
N ASN A 363 -23.96 -5.44 20.61
CA ASN A 363 -24.04 -4.35 19.63
C ASN A 363 -24.87 -3.21 20.21
N ARG A 364 -24.32 -2.00 20.19
CA ARG A 364 -25.11 -0.81 20.54
C ARG A 364 -26.18 -0.53 19.50
N ASN A 365 -25.82 -0.73 18.23
CA ASN A 365 -26.68 -0.47 17.08
C ASN A 365 -26.47 -1.57 16.03
N GLU A 366 -27.55 -2.25 15.66
CA GLU A 366 -27.52 -3.38 14.73
C GLU A 366 -27.12 -2.98 13.29
N ILE A 367 -27.20 -1.70 12.96
CA ILE A 367 -26.82 -1.14 11.65
C ILE A 367 -25.30 -0.91 11.55
N PHE A 368 -24.60 -0.83 12.69
CA PHE A 368 -23.15 -0.59 12.77
C PHE A 368 -22.43 -1.81 13.34
N VAL A 369 -22.32 -2.86 12.53
CA VAL A 369 -21.72 -4.14 12.93
C VAL A 369 -20.48 -4.47 12.08
N PRO A 370 -19.54 -5.26 12.61
CA PRO A 370 -18.38 -5.69 11.84
C PRO A 370 -18.77 -6.76 10.80
N TYR A 371 -18.05 -6.79 9.68
CA TYR A 371 -18.09 -7.96 8.79
C TYR A 371 -17.36 -9.14 9.43
N ASP A 372 -17.79 -10.36 9.11
CA ASP A 372 -17.21 -11.57 9.70
C ASP A 372 -15.74 -11.77 9.29
N HIS A 373 -15.36 -11.37 8.06
CA HIS A 373 -14.03 -11.60 7.51
C HIS A 373 -12.93 -10.76 8.20
N ASN A 374 -13.28 -9.64 8.83
CA ASN A 374 -12.32 -8.70 9.43
C ASN A 374 -12.70 -8.24 10.85
N ARG A 375 -13.64 -8.93 11.52
CA ARG A 375 -13.95 -8.68 12.93
C ARG A 375 -12.74 -8.94 13.81
N VAL A 376 -12.69 -8.23 14.94
CA VAL A 376 -11.76 -8.59 16.01
C VAL A 376 -12.24 -9.89 16.66
N ILE A 377 -11.34 -10.85 16.79
CA ILE A 377 -11.58 -12.10 17.52
C ILE A 377 -10.94 -11.95 18.89
N LEU A 378 -11.76 -12.11 19.94
CA LEU A 378 -11.26 -12.09 21.29
C LEU A 378 -10.62 -13.43 21.65
N HIS A 379 -9.45 -13.36 22.27
CA HIS A 379 -8.83 -14.48 22.96
C HIS A 379 -9.01 -14.27 24.47
N SER A 380 -8.95 -15.37 25.24
CA SER A 380 -9.02 -15.37 26.72
C SER A 380 -8.33 -14.12 27.29
N PRO A 381 -9.02 -13.33 28.15
CA PRO A 381 -9.92 -13.79 29.22
C PRO A 381 -11.41 -13.45 29.06
N SER A 382 -11.86 -13.10 27.85
CA SER A 382 -13.28 -12.79 27.63
C SER A 382 -14.17 -14.04 27.69
N GLU A 383 -15.35 -13.93 28.27
CA GLU A 383 -16.39 -14.98 28.26
C GLU A 383 -16.98 -15.21 26.85
N THR A 384 -16.77 -14.24 25.95
CA THR A 384 -17.17 -14.30 24.54
C THR A 384 -15.98 -14.09 23.61
N MET A 385 -16.03 -14.70 22.42
CA MET A 385 -15.09 -14.42 21.32
C MET A 385 -15.50 -13.19 20.47
N TYR A 386 -16.60 -12.53 20.84
CA TYR A 386 -17.21 -11.45 20.08
C TYR A 386 -17.05 -10.09 20.77
N ILE A 387 -16.72 -9.10 19.96
CA ILE A 387 -16.87 -7.67 20.26
C ILE A 387 -17.23 -6.96 18.97
N ASN A 388 -18.06 -5.91 19.06
CA ASN A 388 -18.32 -5.04 17.92
C ASN A 388 -17.09 -4.16 17.63
N ALA A 389 -16.13 -4.76 16.94
CA ALA A 389 -14.91 -4.12 16.49
C ALA A 389 -14.45 -4.74 15.16
N THR A 390 -13.97 -3.88 14.27
CA THR A 390 -13.43 -4.23 12.96
C THR A 390 -11.95 -3.92 12.93
N LYS A 391 -11.14 -4.88 12.49
CA LYS A 391 -9.74 -4.65 12.17
C LYS A 391 -9.64 -4.12 10.73
N VAL A 392 -9.44 -2.82 10.62
CA VAL A 392 -9.21 -2.15 9.35
C VAL A 392 -7.73 -2.24 9.02
N THR A 393 -7.42 -2.88 7.90
CA THR A 393 -6.07 -2.86 7.34
C THR A 393 -5.69 -1.41 7.05
N ASN A 394 -4.54 -0.96 7.55
CA ASN A 394 -4.11 0.41 7.26
C ASN A 394 -3.49 0.45 5.86
N ILE A 395 -3.87 1.47 5.09
CA ILE A 395 -3.37 1.72 3.75
C ILE A 395 -1.87 2.08 3.83
N ILE A 396 -1.43 2.80 4.86
CA ILE A 396 -0.06 3.35 4.97
C ILE A 396 0.79 2.60 5.98
N ARG A 397 0.22 2.22 7.12
CA ARG A 397 0.96 1.64 8.25
C ARG A 397 0.84 0.11 8.27
N PRO A 398 1.89 -0.62 8.69
CA PRO A 398 1.83 -2.08 8.80
C PRO A 398 0.90 -2.54 9.94
N THR A 399 0.75 -1.74 10.99
CA THR A 399 -0.20 -1.98 12.08
C THR A 399 -1.57 -1.44 11.66
N GLY A 400 -2.55 -2.32 11.53
CA GLY A 400 -3.94 -1.94 11.24
C GLY A 400 -4.57 -1.05 12.34
N THR A 401 -5.75 -0.52 12.04
CA THR A 401 -6.57 0.28 12.96
C THR A 401 -7.77 -0.55 13.40
N ILE A 402 -8.11 -0.53 14.68
CA ILE A 402 -9.36 -1.12 15.17
C ILE A 402 -10.42 -0.02 15.22
N LEU A 403 -11.52 -0.18 14.47
CA LEU A 403 -12.72 0.64 14.63
C LEU A 403 -13.71 -0.10 15.53
N THR A 404 -14.17 0.52 16.60
CA THR A 404 -15.07 -0.13 17.57
C THR A 404 -16.06 0.85 18.15
N GLN A 405 -17.18 0.35 18.63
CA GLN A 405 -18.15 1.15 19.37
C GLN A 405 -17.62 1.54 20.75
N GLU A 406 -18.19 2.59 21.30
CA GLU A 406 -18.02 2.91 22.71
C GLU A 406 -18.49 1.72 23.56
N PRO A 407 -17.67 1.27 24.54
CA PRO A 407 -18.03 0.14 25.38
C PRO A 407 -19.38 0.35 26.07
N MET A 408 -20.14 -0.73 26.24
CA MET A 408 -21.42 -0.80 26.95
C MET A 408 -21.25 -1.59 28.24
N LYS A 409 -22.20 -1.54 29.19
CA LYS A 409 -22.14 -2.29 30.46
C LYS A 409 -21.80 -3.77 30.26
N SER A 410 -22.42 -4.39 29.26
CA SER A 410 -22.21 -5.77 28.87
C SER A 410 -20.89 -6.04 28.13
N THR A 411 -20.22 -5.01 27.59
CA THR A 411 -19.05 -5.17 26.73
C THR A 411 -17.75 -4.58 27.28
N LEU A 412 -17.74 -4.14 28.55
CA LEU A 412 -16.57 -3.54 29.18
C LEU A 412 -15.38 -4.51 29.29
N GLN A 413 -15.62 -5.71 29.80
CA GLN A 413 -14.59 -6.76 29.89
C GLN A 413 -14.13 -7.20 28.48
N PRO A 414 -15.01 -7.50 27.51
CA PRO A 414 -14.62 -7.72 26.12
C PRO A 414 -13.75 -6.61 25.53
N PHE A 415 -14.07 -5.33 25.80
CA PHE A 415 -13.32 -4.17 25.32
C PHE A 415 -11.90 -4.15 25.88
N PHE A 416 -11.72 -4.28 27.19
CA PHE A 416 -10.38 -4.35 27.76
C PHE A 416 -9.63 -5.64 27.41
N SER A 417 -10.34 -6.75 27.15
CA SER A 417 -9.73 -7.99 26.65
C SER A 417 -9.14 -7.78 25.25
N MET A 418 -9.89 -7.11 24.36
CA MET A 418 -9.38 -6.68 23.04
C MET A 418 -8.12 -5.84 23.20
N LEU A 419 -8.15 -4.86 24.11
CA LEU A 419 -7.01 -3.98 24.36
C LEU A 419 -5.78 -4.79 24.79
N LEU A 420 -5.96 -5.70 25.73
CA LEU A 420 -4.88 -6.55 26.23
C LEU A 420 -4.31 -7.52 25.22
N GLN A 421 -4.90 -7.72 24.05
CA GLN A 421 -4.25 -8.49 23.00
C GLN A 421 -3.04 -7.74 22.42
N GLU A 422 -3.05 -6.40 22.48
CA GLU A 422 -1.97 -5.52 22.00
C GLU A 422 -0.99 -5.14 23.12
N TYR A 423 0.26 -4.79 22.76
CA TYR A 423 1.31 -4.48 23.74
C TYR A 423 1.21 -3.06 24.33
N LYS A 424 0.93 -2.07 23.47
CA LYS A 424 0.69 -0.66 23.81
C LYS A 424 -0.46 -0.16 22.96
N ILE A 425 -1.27 0.76 23.49
CA ILE A 425 -2.52 1.15 22.83
C ILE A 425 -2.69 2.66 22.84
N PHE A 426 -3.00 3.19 21.67
CA PHE A 426 -3.45 4.56 21.50
C PHE A 426 -4.93 4.53 21.08
N ILE A 427 -5.80 5.06 21.92
CA ILE A 427 -7.23 5.16 21.70
C ILE A 427 -7.54 6.59 21.24
N VAL A 428 -8.28 6.71 20.15
CA VAL A 428 -8.86 7.97 19.70
C VAL A 428 -10.38 7.90 19.87
N ALA A 429 -10.89 8.71 20.78
CA ALA A 429 -12.32 8.92 20.93
C ALA A 429 -12.71 10.14 20.08
N VAL A 430 -13.55 9.96 19.07
CA VAL A 430 -13.83 11.05 18.11
C VAL A 430 -15.05 11.89 18.50
N GLU A 431 -15.66 11.64 19.64
CA GLU A 431 -16.69 12.48 20.24
C GLU A 431 -16.61 12.44 21.75
N GLN A 432 -17.28 13.39 22.41
CA GLN A 432 -17.40 13.39 23.85
C GLN A 432 -18.17 12.17 24.31
N MET A 433 -17.61 11.40 25.24
CA MET A 433 -18.34 10.30 25.84
C MET A 433 -19.55 10.82 26.62
N GLU A 434 -20.72 10.22 26.40
CA GLU A 434 -21.95 10.62 27.09
C GLU A 434 -21.80 10.33 28.60
N LYS A 435 -21.87 11.38 29.42
CA LYS A 435 -21.84 11.29 30.89
C LYS A 435 -22.86 10.29 31.48
N SER A 436 -23.91 9.98 30.73
CA SER A 436 -25.07 9.18 31.16
C SER A 436 -24.95 7.67 30.95
N ASN A 437 -23.93 7.16 30.23
CA ASN A 437 -23.85 5.73 29.94
C ASN A 437 -22.64 5.01 30.53
N TYR A 438 -21.66 5.75 31.08
CA TYR A 438 -20.69 5.27 32.06
C TYR A 438 -20.13 6.43 32.87
N THR A 439 -20.49 6.45 34.14
CA THR A 439 -19.65 6.69 35.32
C THR A 439 -18.32 7.45 35.19
N GLU A 440 -18.18 8.53 34.42
CA GLU A 440 -16.99 9.41 34.54
C GLU A 440 -16.83 9.91 36.00
N SER A 441 -17.95 10.10 36.71
CA SER A 441 -18.03 10.39 38.14
C SER A 441 -17.64 9.23 39.08
N GLU A 442 -17.42 8.02 38.56
CA GLU A 442 -17.02 6.80 39.29
C GLU A 442 -15.63 6.31 38.82
N PHE A 443 -15.32 6.42 37.51
CA PHE A 443 -14.01 6.22 36.87
C PHE A 443 -12.95 7.21 37.36
N ILE A 444 -13.32 8.48 37.58
CA ILE A 444 -12.40 9.52 38.07
C ILE A 444 -12.41 9.62 39.60
N SER A 445 -13.50 9.23 40.28
CA SER A 445 -13.61 9.40 41.74
C SER A 445 -13.00 8.27 42.57
N GLN A 446 -12.87 7.04 42.03
CA GLN A 446 -12.51 5.87 42.85
C GLN A 446 -11.02 5.48 42.84
N ASN A 447 -10.13 6.21 42.15
CA ASN A 447 -8.68 5.93 42.03
C ASN A 447 -8.28 4.53 41.48
N GLN A 448 -9.20 3.57 41.38
CA GLN A 448 -9.00 2.21 40.90
C GLN A 448 -10.35 1.57 40.51
N ILE A 449 -10.45 0.98 39.32
CA ILE A 449 -11.60 0.13 38.95
C ILE A 449 -11.16 -1.32 38.82
N LYS A 450 -11.91 -2.22 39.46
CA LYS A 450 -11.83 -3.67 39.23
C LYS A 450 -12.95 -4.11 38.29
N VAL A 451 -12.61 -4.51 37.06
CA VAL A 451 -13.53 -5.23 36.16
C VAL A 451 -13.13 -6.71 36.24
N ASP A 452 -13.78 -7.46 37.14
CA ASP A 452 -13.47 -8.84 37.53
C ASP A 452 -12.00 -9.10 37.91
N ILE A 453 -11.12 -9.24 36.90
CA ILE A 453 -9.68 -9.56 36.97
C ILE A 453 -8.78 -8.44 36.43
N LEU A 454 -9.36 -7.31 36.05
CA LEU A 454 -8.69 -6.16 35.46
C LEU A 454 -8.62 -5.00 36.44
N THR A 455 -7.45 -4.38 36.57
CA THR A 455 -7.27 -3.13 37.33
C THR A 455 -6.97 -1.98 36.40
N VAL A 456 -7.77 -0.91 36.45
CA VAL A 456 -7.55 0.33 35.70
C VAL A 456 -7.17 1.46 36.65
N ASN A 457 -5.99 2.05 36.45
CA ASN A 457 -5.48 3.17 37.26
C ASN A 457 -5.30 4.43 36.40
N PRO A 458 -5.99 5.55 36.71
CA PRO A 458 -5.78 6.83 36.04
C PRO A 458 -4.44 7.44 36.47
N SER A 459 -3.65 7.98 35.54
CA SER A 459 -2.32 8.52 35.87
C SER A 459 -2.18 10.03 35.71
N LYS A 460 -2.67 10.65 34.62
CA LYS A 460 -2.66 12.11 34.38
C LYS A 460 -3.66 12.52 33.29
N ASN A 461 -4.28 13.70 33.45
CA ASN A 461 -5.15 14.33 32.45
C ASN A 461 -4.45 15.58 31.87
N LYS A 462 -4.59 15.80 30.57
CA LYS A 462 -4.30 17.11 29.93
C LYS A 462 -5.53 17.56 29.17
N PHE A 463 -5.79 18.86 29.23
CA PHE A 463 -6.90 19.51 28.56
C PHE A 463 -6.35 20.51 27.57
N GLY A 464 -6.92 20.54 26.37
CA GLY A 464 -6.76 21.64 25.42
C GLY A 464 -8.12 22.10 24.92
N ASP A 465 -8.13 23.16 24.11
CA ASP A 465 -9.36 23.84 23.69
C ASP A 465 -10.33 22.94 22.90
N TYR A 466 -9.82 21.85 22.33
CA TYR A 466 -10.56 20.97 21.42
C TYR A 466 -10.28 19.48 21.62
N TYR A 467 -9.55 19.15 22.69
CA TYR A 467 -9.24 17.76 23.00
C TYR A 467 -8.99 17.53 24.49
N ARG A 468 -9.19 16.28 24.91
CA ARG A 468 -8.74 15.76 26.20
C ARG A 468 -7.77 14.62 25.97
N SER A 469 -6.76 14.49 26.83
CA SER A 469 -5.88 13.32 26.81
C SER A 469 -5.77 12.70 28.19
N HIS A 470 -5.93 11.39 28.26
CA HIS A 470 -5.86 10.59 29.47
C HIS A 470 -4.82 9.49 29.30
N LYS A 471 -4.11 9.16 30.37
CA LYS A 471 -3.30 7.94 30.42
C LYS A 471 -3.81 7.04 31.52
N ILE A 472 -4.25 5.84 31.15
CA ILE A 472 -4.66 4.78 32.07
C ILE A 472 -3.69 3.60 31.97
N LYS A 473 -3.54 2.88 33.07
CA LYS A 473 -2.85 1.59 33.11
C LYS A 473 -3.87 0.48 33.24
N VAL A 474 -3.83 -0.48 32.32
CA VAL A 474 -4.70 -1.66 32.34
C VAL A 474 -3.85 -2.86 32.74
N LYS A 475 -4.19 -3.50 33.86
CA LYS A 475 -3.49 -4.68 34.37
C LYS A 475 -4.41 -5.89 34.42
N TYR A 476 -3.98 -7.00 33.83
CA TYR A 476 -4.64 -8.31 33.90
C TYR A 476 -3.93 -9.22 34.90
N SER A 477 -4.57 -9.43 36.06
CA SER A 477 -3.96 -10.18 37.18
C SER A 477 -2.52 -9.70 37.46
N ASN A 478 -1.59 -10.54 37.93
CA ASN A 478 -0.16 -10.19 38.05
C ASN A 478 0.66 -10.51 36.78
N ILE A 479 0.01 -10.77 35.65
CA ILE A 479 0.64 -11.42 34.49
C ILE A 479 0.95 -10.41 33.38
N ARG A 480 0.07 -9.42 33.13
CA ARG A 480 0.24 -8.47 32.04
C ARG A 480 -0.22 -7.06 32.43
N GLU A 481 0.56 -6.05 32.06
CA GLU A 481 0.23 -4.64 32.21
C GLU A 481 0.41 -3.93 30.86
N SER A 482 -0.50 -3.01 30.53
CA SER A 482 -0.46 -2.22 29.31
C SER A 482 -0.77 -0.75 29.61
N ASP A 483 0.05 0.15 29.05
CA ASP A 483 -0.21 1.59 29.04
C ASP A 483 -1.19 1.91 27.92
N VAL A 484 -2.32 2.53 28.27
CA VAL A 484 -3.35 2.96 27.34
C VAL A 484 -3.47 4.47 27.36
N PHE A 485 -3.27 5.08 26.20
CA PHE A 485 -3.38 6.52 25.99
C PHE A 485 -4.69 6.81 25.29
N ILE A 486 -5.54 7.64 25.87
CA ILE A 486 -6.83 8.03 25.29
C ILE A 486 -6.71 9.49 24.86
N PHE A 487 -7.05 9.75 23.60
CA PHE A 487 -7.04 11.08 23.00
C PHE A 487 -8.44 11.37 22.44
N GLU A 488 -9.16 12.28 23.07
CA GLU A 488 -10.57 12.52 22.84
C GLU A 488 -10.80 13.87 22.15
N TYR A 489 -11.64 13.88 21.12
CA TYR A 489 -12.10 15.09 20.46
C TYR A 489 -13.28 15.69 21.22
N THR A 490 -13.14 16.94 21.66
CA THR A 490 -14.22 17.64 22.39
C THR A 490 -15.08 18.54 21.50
N GLY A 491 -14.75 18.66 20.21
CA GLY A 491 -15.53 19.47 19.28
C GLY A 491 -16.85 18.80 18.88
N GLU A 492 -17.78 19.61 18.39
CA GLU A 492 -19.12 19.17 18.04
C GLU A 492 -19.21 18.59 16.62
N TRP A 493 -20.13 17.64 16.45
CA TRP A 493 -20.54 17.10 15.16
C TRP A 493 -21.92 17.64 14.79
N THR A 494 -22.24 17.62 13.49
CA THR A 494 -23.60 17.90 13.02
C THR A 494 -24.57 16.78 13.46
N ASN A 495 -25.80 17.18 13.82
CA ASN A 495 -26.86 16.28 14.30
C ASN A 495 -27.99 16.09 13.27
N ASP A 496 -27.78 16.55 12.03
CA ASP A 496 -28.71 16.46 10.90
C ASP A 496 -28.57 15.15 10.11
N GLY A 497 -27.86 14.15 10.68
CA GLY A 497 -27.56 12.88 10.03
C GLY A 497 -26.36 12.93 9.07
N THR A 498 -25.71 14.10 8.87
CA THR A 498 -24.51 14.19 8.02
C THR A 498 -23.25 13.74 8.75
N TYR A 499 -23.19 13.91 10.08
CA TYR A 499 -22.05 13.56 10.95
C TYR A 499 -20.72 14.12 10.45
N VAL A 500 -20.66 15.43 10.30
CA VAL A 500 -19.45 16.21 9.94
C VAL A 500 -19.04 17.08 11.14
N PRO A 501 -17.74 17.28 11.43
CA PRO A 501 -17.33 18.20 12.48
C PRO A 501 -17.80 19.63 12.17
N LYS A 502 -18.46 20.29 13.13
CA LYS A 502 -18.96 21.67 12.93
C LYS A 502 -17.83 22.68 12.67
N ASN A 503 -16.65 22.42 13.23
CA ASN A 503 -15.43 23.19 12.98
C ASN A 503 -14.35 22.27 12.37
N LEU A 504 -14.21 22.33 11.05
CA LEU A 504 -13.23 21.52 10.33
C LEU A 504 -11.79 21.89 10.68
N GLU A 505 -11.46 23.17 10.91
CA GLU A 505 -10.09 23.57 11.27
C GLU A 505 -9.67 22.98 12.62
N GLN A 506 -10.57 23.06 13.61
CA GLN A 506 -10.39 22.44 14.91
C GLN A 506 -10.18 20.92 14.80
N PHE A 507 -10.97 20.25 13.94
CA PHE A 507 -10.82 18.82 13.69
C PHE A 507 -9.50 18.48 12.99
N VAL A 508 -9.05 19.27 12.00
CA VAL A 508 -7.74 19.09 11.36
C VAL A 508 -6.62 19.17 12.38
N ARG A 509 -6.66 20.17 13.27
CA ARG A 509 -5.67 20.32 14.34
C ARG A 509 -5.72 19.17 15.35
N PHE A 510 -6.90 18.65 15.63
CA PHE A 510 -7.07 17.46 16.48
C PHE A 510 -6.40 16.23 15.86
N VAL A 511 -6.65 15.95 14.58
CA VAL A 511 -6.07 14.78 13.90
C VAL A 511 -4.56 14.92 13.75
N ASP A 512 -4.05 16.11 13.41
CA ASP A 512 -2.60 16.32 13.31
C ASP A 512 -1.90 16.12 14.66
N ARG A 513 -2.47 16.66 15.74
CA ARG A 513 -1.97 16.49 17.11
C ARG A 513 -2.06 15.05 17.60
N SER A 514 -3.13 14.32 17.26
CA SER A 514 -3.25 12.90 17.62
C SER A 514 -2.17 12.06 16.93
N ILE A 515 -1.87 12.32 15.65
CA ILE A 515 -0.76 11.69 14.92
C ILE A 515 0.58 12.04 15.56
N TYR A 516 0.80 13.30 15.93
CA TYR A 516 2.04 13.74 16.60
C TYR A 516 2.26 12.99 17.92
N HIS A 517 1.25 12.95 18.79
CA HIS A 517 1.35 12.23 20.07
C HIS A 517 1.58 10.73 19.87
N GLN A 518 0.86 10.15 18.92
CA GLN A 518 0.99 8.75 18.56
C GLN A 518 2.43 8.39 18.14
N ARG A 519 3.08 9.21 17.30
CA ARG A 519 4.48 9.01 16.86
C ARG A 519 5.49 9.19 17.99
N ASN A 520 5.20 10.04 18.97
CA ASN A 520 6.10 10.32 20.10
C ASN A 520 6.03 9.29 21.24
N ILE A 521 4.93 8.55 21.37
CA ILE A 521 4.74 7.56 22.45
C ILE A 521 5.56 6.29 22.19
N ASP A 522 5.51 5.76 20.98
CA ASP A 522 6.35 4.64 20.55
C ASP A 522 6.46 4.61 19.02
N PRO A 523 7.67 4.84 18.46
CA PRO A 523 7.87 4.83 17.02
C PRO A 523 7.89 3.42 16.40
N THR A 524 7.92 2.36 17.21
CA THR A 524 8.17 0.99 16.75
C THR A 524 6.91 0.11 16.67
N ARG A 525 5.98 0.19 17.64
CA ARG A 525 4.72 -0.58 17.62
C ARG A 525 3.71 -0.16 18.70
N PHE A 526 2.50 0.18 18.29
CA PHE A 526 1.32 0.26 19.18
C PHE A 526 0.06 -0.13 18.37
N GLY A 527 -0.97 -0.63 19.06
CA GLY A 527 -2.30 -0.82 18.48
C GLY A 527 -3.06 0.51 18.49
N LEU A 528 -3.62 0.91 17.34
CA LEU A 528 -4.51 2.07 17.25
C LEU A 528 -5.96 1.60 17.34
N VAL A 529 -6.69 2.13 18.30
CA VAL A 529 -8.14 1.94 18.42
C VAL A 529 -8.80 3.28 18.20
N VAL A 530 -9.82 3.35 17.35
CA VAL A 530 -10.64 4.54 17.13
C VAL A 530 -12.08 4.14 17.45
N HIS A 531 -12.75 4.94 18.28
CA HIS A 531 -14.16 4.72 18.57
C HIS A 531 -14.98 6.00 18.49
N ASP A 532 -16.22 5.80 18.07
CA ASP A 532 -17.35 6.68 18.30
C ASP A 532 -18.44 5.87 19.03
N ARG A 533 -19.61 6.44 19.27
CA ARG A 533 -20.74 5.82 19.97
C ARG A 533 -21.08 4.43 19.42
N ASP A 534 -21.17 4.30 18.09
CA ASP A 534 -21.63 3.09 17.39
C ASP A 534 -20.49 2.31 16.70
N GLY A 535 -19.26 2.81 16.77
CA GLY A 535 -18.07 2.31 16.08
C GLY A 535 -18.15 2.47 14.57
N GLY A 536 -18.93 3.44 14.10
CA GLY A 536 -19.37 3.54 12.73
C GLY A 536 -18.74 4.73 12.03
N THR A 537 -19.60 5.68 11.71
CA THR A 537 -19.34 6.69 10.70
C THR A 537 -18.28 7.73 11.12
N LYS A 538 -18.30 8.23 12.36
CA LYS A 538 -17.33 9.26 12.80
C LYS A 538 -15.95 8.65 12.99
N ALA A 539 -15.87 7.43 13.53
CA ALA A 539 -14.63 6.70 13.70
C ALA A 539 -13.97 6.38 12.34
N ALA A 540 -14.78 5.95 11.37
CA ALA A 540 -14.33 5.75 9.99
C ALA A 540 -13.88 7.07 9.33
N PHE A 541 -14.63 8.17 9.51
CA PHE A 541 -14.27 9.48 9.01
C PHE A 541 -12.90 9.95 9.54
N TYR A 542 -12.66 9.83 10.84
CA TYR A 542 -11.34 10.10 11.44
C TYR A 542 -10.26 9.21 10.81
N CYS A 543 -10.52 7.92 10.65
CA CYS A 543 -9.54 6.99 10.08
C CYS A 543 -9.16 7.36 8.63
N ILE A 544 -10.12 7.83 7.84
CA ILE A 544 -9.88 8.33 6.48
C ILE A 544 -8.99 9.58 6.52
N VAL A 545 -9.31 10.55 7.39
CA VAL A 545 -8.53 11.81 7.52
C VAL A 545 -7.11 11.55 8.03
N GLN A 546 -6.96 10.65 9.01
CA GLN A 546 -5.64 10.25 9.50
C GLN A 546 -4.79 9.64 8.39
N ASN A 547 -5.36 8.73 7.60
CA ASN A 547 -4.65 8.11 6.49
C ASN A 547 -4.31 9.15 5.41
N LEU A 548 -5.21 10.11 5.12
CA LEU A 548 -4.90 11.23 4.21
C LEU A 548 -3.68 12.03 4.69
N PHE A 549 -3.63 12.37 5.98
CA PHE A 549 -2.53 13.16 6.55
C PHE A 549 -1.22 12.38 6.56
N ASP A 550 -1.25 11.10 6.92
CA ASP A 550 -0.05 10.26 6.86
C ASP A 550 0.51 10.20 5.44
N ARG A 551 -0.34 10.08 4.41
CA ARG A 551 0.14 10.04 3.02
C ARG A 551 0.70 11.38 2.58
N LEU A 552 0.02 12.47 2.91
CA LEU A 552 0.50 13.83 2.67
C LEU A 552 1.87 14.09 3.30
N LEU A 553 2.10 13.58 4.52
CA LEU A 553 3.40 13.67 5.19
C LEU A 553 4.48 12.78 4.56
N ILE A 554 4.10 11.67 3.92
CA ILE A 554 5.06 10.75 3.27
C ILE A 554 5.41 11.22 1.87
N ASP A 555 4.45 11.34 0.96
CA ASP A 555 4.72 11.57 -0.47
C ASP A 555 4.06 12.83 -1.03
N GLY A 556 3.32 13.59 -0.21
CA GLY A 556 2.66 14.82 -0.65
C GLY A 556 1.50 14.61 -1.61
N ARG A 557 0.90 13.41 -1.66
CA ARG A 557 -0.22 13.08 -2.55
C ARG A 557 -1.54 12.90 -1.81
N VAL A 558 -2.63 13.16 -2.52
CA VAL A 558 -4.00 13.09 -2.00
C VAL A 558 -4.83 12.08 -2.79
N ALA A 559 -5.37 11.07 -2.12
CA ALA A 559 -6.20 10.03 -2.74
C ALA A 559 -7.45 9.72 -1.90
N ILE A 560 -8.34 10.70 -1.77
CA ILE A 560 -9.57 10.59 -0.96
C ILE A 560 -10.39 9.37 -1.39
N GLU A 561 -10.53 9.20 -2.70
CA GLU A 561 -11.27 8.14 -3.36
C GLU A 561 -10.83 6.75 -2.84
N ASN A 562 -9.53 6.50 -2.81
CA ASN A 562 -8.96 5.22 -2.39
C ASN A 562 -9.20 4.95 -0.91
N PHE A 563 -8.98 5.96 -0.06
CA PHE A 563 -9.19 5.79 1.39
C PHE A 563 -10.66 5.56 1.71
N VAL A 564 -11.57 6.24 1.03
CA VAL A 564 -13.01 6.06 1.22
C VAL A 564 -13.43 4.64 0.80
N THR A 565 -13.09 4.21 -0.42
CA THR A 565 -13.44 2.87 -0.90
C THR A 565 -12.89 1.77 0.02
N HIS A 566 -11.63 1.88 0.42
CA HIS A 566 -10.99 0.89 1.30
C HIS A 566 -11.62 0.78 2.68
N ILE A 567 -12.03 1.89 3.29
CA ILE A 567 -12.68 1.87 4.61
C ILE A 567 -14.13 1.37 4.47
N CYS A 568 -14.86 1.81 3.44
CA CYS A 568 -16.23 1.34 3.17
C CYS A 568 -16.30 -0.17 2.88
N GLN A 569 -15.28 -0.75 2.26
CA GLN A 569 -15.18 -2.20 2.04
C GLN A 569 -14.97 -3.01 3.33
N GLN A 570 -14.48 -2.37 4.41
CA GLN A 570 -14.13 -3.05 5.65
C GLN A 570 -15.08 -2.75 6.80
N ARG A 571 -15.83 -1.66 6.76
CA ARG A 571 -16.78 -1.29 7.80
C ARG A 571 -18.09 -0.82 7.19
N ILE A 572 -19.18 -1.50 7.56
CA ILE A 572 -20.54 -1.11 7.19
C ILE A 572 -20.80 0.32 7.64
N ASN A 573 -21.42 1.12 6.77
CA ASN A 573 -21.83 2.50 7.07
C ASN A 573 -20.68 3.40 7.55
N ALA A 574 -19.46 3.14 7.05
CA ALA A 574 -18.27 3.95 7.30
C ALA A 574 -18.42 5.42 6.85
N LEU A 575 -19.00 5.65 5.67
CA LEU A 575 -19.23 6.99 5.12
C LEU A 575 -20.64 6.98 4.50
N ILE A 576 -21.56 7.77 5.06
CA ILE A 576 -22.99 7.66 4.73
C ILE A 576 -23.57 8.90 4.06
N SER A 577 -22.86 10.04 4.09
CA SER A 577 -23.35 11.30 3.53
C SER A 577 -22.39 11.91 2.51
N LEU A 578 -22.96 12.61 1.52
CA LEU A 578 -22.19 13.42 0.58
C LEU A 578 -21.41 14.51 1.31
N GLU A 579 -21.98 15.09 2.37
CA GLU A 579 -21.34 16.16 3.13
C GLU A 579 -20.06 15.69 3.83
N GLN A 580 -19.98 14.43 4.24
CA GLN A 580 -18.70 13.87 4.69
C GLN A 580 -17.68 13.81 3.57
N TYR A 581 -18.07 13.37 2.39
CA TYR A 581 -17.17 13.30 1.24
C TYR A 581 -16.66 14.69 0.82
N ILE A 582 -17.54 15.70 0.85
CA ILE A 582 -17.17 17.11 0.64
C ILE A 582 -16.22 17.59 1.75
N ALA A 583 -16.50 17.27 3.01
CA ALA A 583 -15.67 17.66 4.14
C ALA A 583 -14.24 17.10 4.04
N LEU A 584 -14.05 15.88 3.51
CA LEU A 584 -12.72 15.32 3.25
C LEU A 584 -11.89 16.19 2.31
N HIS A 585 -12.50 16.72 1.24
CA HIS A 585 -11.83 17.63 0.30
C HIS A 585 -11.49 18.98 0.95
N GLN A 586 -12.42 19.52 1.74
CA GLN A 586 -12.21 20.76 2.49
C GLN A 586 -11.09 20.60 3.53
N ILE A 587 -11.04 19.46 4.23
CA ILE A 587 -10.02 19.12 5.23
C ILE A 587 -8.62 19.16 4.65
N VAL A 588 -8.41 18.62 3.43
CA VAL A 588 -7.09 18.68 2.78
C VAL A 588 -6.69 20.12 2.45
N CYS A 589 -7.63 20.95 1.99
CA CYS A 589 -7.38 22.37 1.73
C CYS A 589 -7.03 23.13 3.03
N ILE A 590 -7.74 22.85 4.11
CA ILE A 590 -7.47 23.43 5.44
C ILE A 590 -6.11 22.98 5.94
N TRP A 591 -5.79 21.68 5.84
CA TRP A 591 -4.50 21.13 6.23
C TRP A 591 -3.35 21.82 5.50
N HIS A 592 -3.46 22.01 4.18
CA HIS A 592 -2.48 22.73 3.37
C HIS A 592 -2.27 24.17 3.87
N ASN A 593 -3.35 24.90 4.12
CA ASN A 593 -3.27 26.28 4.63
C ASN A 593 -2.64 26.36 6.03
N LEU A 594 -2.99 25.44 6.93
CA LEU A 594 -2.40 25.38 8.27
C LEU A 594 -0.92 25.00 8.22
N ARG A 595 -0.55 24.09 7.32
CA ARG A 595 0.84 23.70 7.07
C ARG A 595 1.69 24.89 6.64
N HIS A 596 1.21 25.68 5.68
CA HIS A 596 1.91 26.87 5.20
C HIS A 596 2.10 27.93 6.29
N ARG A 597 1.20 27.99 7.28
CA ARG A 597 1.30 28.91 8.42
C ARG A 597 2.16 28.38 9.57
N GLY A 598 2.73 27.17 9.46
CA GLY A 598 3.45 26.52 10.56
C GLY A 598 2.56 26.20 11.77
N ALA A 599 1.26 26.01 11.54
CA ALA A 599 0.25 25.87 12.59
C ALA A 599 -0.09 24.40 12.92
N LEU A 600 0.70 23.45 12.42
CA LEU A 600 0.59 21.99 12.62
C LEU A 600 1.84 21.47 13.34
N GLU A 601 1.69 20.41 14.12
CA GLU A 601 2.73 19.85 14.99
C GLU A 601 3.57 18.76 14.32
N CYS A 602 2.95 17.98 13.42
CA CYS A 602 3.70 16.97 12.69
C CYS A 602 4.73 17.62 11.77
N ASN A 603 5.92 17.06 11.62
CA ASN A 603 6.91 17.50 10.62
C ASN A 603 6.93 16.52 9.42
N CYS A 604 7.28 17.03 8.25
CA CYS A 604 7.45 16.24 7.02
C CYS A 604 8.78 15.51 7.07
#